data_AF-A0A937K788-F1
#
_entry.id   AF-A0A937K788-F1
#
_cell.length_a   1.000
_cell.length_b   1.000
_cell.length_c   1.000
_cell.angle_alpha   90.00
_cell.angle_beta   90.00
_cell.angle_gamma   90.00
#
_symmetry.space_group_name_H-M   'P 1'
#
loop_
_entity.id
_entity.type
_entity.pdbx_description
1 polymer ?
#
loop_
_entity_poly.entity_id
_entity_poly.type
_entity_poly.pdbx_seq_one_letter_code
_entity_poly.pdbx_strand_id
1 'polypeptide(L)'
;MTDTLHQHLVTAEAALNAGRFDEMHAALDKVFAADPGSLAGLWIYTYGTPYTPGDKVLARIKGFAKQKALSAPLRAQLLFMLGKAYDDLGKPQRAFDAVVAANRLKGVRYDNGAMAALARDTLAAVRAAPDLRLDARPPRMVFVLGMPRSGTSLISQMLAAHPEITNLGERIALGPALMRDGTGRNPHIAFLDGLDIDRLEAARTAYLQGVPNTGIFVDKMPENYYFAWAIPMLFPDAQIIHMRRDKQATCWSCFKNDFRDGHRYSYDWGDLSAQYDRHLDFCALGAARAGSAWHDIHLDTLTAAPRATLTPVLTALGLDWTDACAAPEKSGGDMPTLSKWQVRQGIDPAMARGWQAYKPLIEARFGA
;
A
#
# COMPACT_ATOMS: atom_id res chain seq x y z
N MET A 1 5.75 -0.22 -30.23
CA MET A 1 6.76 0.67 -29.63
C MET A 1 8.09 0.31 -30.26
N THR A 2 8.89 1.28 -30.73
CA THR A 2 10.27 1.00 -31.11
C THR A 2 11.03 0.51 -29.87
N ASP A 3 11.97 -0.42 -30.07
CA ASP A 3 12.78 -1.00 -28.99
C ASP A 3 13.41 0.08 -28.08
N THR A 4 13.77 1.21 -28.68
CA THR A 4 14.30 2.41 -28.03
C THR A 4 13.33 3.12 -27.07
N LEU A 5 12.04 3.25 -27.42
CA LEU A 5 11.06 3.93 -26.56
C LEU A 5 10.77 3.10 -25.31
N HIS A 6 10.69 1.77 -25.47
CA HIS A 6 10.51 0.86 -24.35
C HIS A 6 11.69 0.95 -23.38
N GLN A 7 12.92 0.95 -23.91
CA GLN A 7 14.13 1.07 -23.10
C GLN A 7 14.15 2.36 -22.27
N HIS A 8 13.78 3.50 -22.86
CA HIS A 8 13.73 4.77 -22.12
C HIS A 8 12.66 4.78 -21.02
N LEU A 9 11.51 4.14 -21.23
CA LEU A 9 10.49 4.00 -20.20
C LEU A 9 10.96 3.11 -19.03
N VAL A 10 11.61 1.98 -19.33
CA VAL A 10 12.20 1.10 -18.31
C VAL A 10 13.24 1.84 -17.48
N THR A 11 14.14 2.61 -18.13
CA THR A 11 15.11 3.45 -17.41
C THR A 11 14.42 4.49 -16.53
N ALA A 12 13.41 5.20 -17.04
CA ALA A 12 12.70 6.22 -16.28
C ALA A 12 11.98 5.62 -15.05
N GLU A 13 11.33 4.46 -15.21
CA GLU A 13 10.63 3.79 -14.11
C GLU A 13 11.60 3.24 -13.04
N ALA A 14 12.73 2.65 -13.47
CA ALA A 14 13.77 2.21 -12.55
C ALA A 14 14.38 3.38 -11.77
N ALA A 15 14.70 4.49 -12.45
CA ALA A 15 15.21 5.69 -11.82
C ALA A 15 14.21 6.30 -10.82
N LEU A 16 12.91 6.32 -11.16
CA LEU A 16 11.83 6.72 -10.25
C LEU A 16 11.78 5.83 -8.98
N ASN A 17 11.83 4.51 -9.15
CA ASN A 17 11.78 3.57 -8.02
C ASN A 17 12.96 3.72 -7.07
N ALA A 18 14.13 4.00 -7.62
CA ALA A 18 15.36 4.22 -6.87
C ALA A 18 15.54 5.66 -6.33
N GLY A 19 14.64 6.59 -6.67
CA GLY A 19 14.72 7.99 -6.24
C GLY A 19 15.75 8.84 -6.99
N ARG A 20 16.22 8.39 -8.17
CA ARG A 20 17.16 9.13 -9.04
C ARG A 20 16.38 10.03 -9.98
N PHE A 21 15.81 11.12 -9.46
CA PHE A 21 14.88 11.97 -10.20
C PHE A 21 15.49 12.64 -11.44
N ASP A 22 16.73 13.10 -11.38
CA ASP A 22 17.40 13.72 -12.55
C ASP A 22 17.57 12.72 -13.70
N GLU A 23 17.94 11.47 -13.39
CA GLU A 23 18.03 10.39 -14.38
C GLU A 23 16.65 10.04 -14.95
N MET A 24 15.61 10.01 -14.10
CA MET A 24 14.23 9.83 -14.52
C MET A 24 13.81 10.93 -15.51
N HIS A 25 14.08 12.20 -15.20
CA HIS A 25 13.75 13.32 -16.10
C HIS A 25 14.51 13.24 -17.42
N ALA A 26 15.80 12.95 -17.40
CA ALA A 26 16.60 12.80 -18.61
C ALA A 26 16.10 11.65 -19.52
N ALA A 27 15.64 10.54 -18.92
CA ALA A 27 15.02 9.45 -19.66
C ALA A 27 13.64 9.86 -20.23
N LEU A 28 12.84 10.59 -19.44
CA LEU A 28 11.53 11.10 -19.88
C LEU A 28 11.64 12.12 -21.02
N ASP A 29 12.68 12.95 -21.06
CA ASP A 29 12.92 13.86 -22.18
C ASP A 29 13.06 13.10 -23.50
N LYS A 30 13.77 11.96 -23.49
CA LYS A 30 13.89 11.06 -24.66
C LYS A 30 12.56 10.40 -25.01
N VAL A 31 11.79 9.96 -24.01
CA VAL A 31 10.43 9.41 -24.21
C VAL A 31 9.55 10.44 -24.90
N PHE A 32 9.53 11.68 -24.42
CA PHE A 32 8.65 12.72 -24.95
C PHE A 32 9.13 13.32 -26.27
N ALA A 33 10.42 13.21 -26.59
CA ALA A 33 10.93 13.55 -27.92
C ALA A 33 10.44 12.55 -28.98
N ALA A 34 10.34 11.26 -28.62
CA ALA A 34 9.84 10.21 -29.50
C ALA A 34 8.30 10.17 -29.57
N ASP A 35 7.63 10.27 -28.42
CA ASP A 35 6.17 10.29 -28.31
C ASP A 35 5.72 11.24 -27.18
N PRO A 36 5.31 12.49 -27.50
CA PRO A 36 4.79 13.44 -26.52
C PRO A 36 3.53 12.95 -25.79
N GLY A 37 2.83 11.95 -26.35
CA GLY A 37 1.61 11.35 -25.82
C GLY A 37 1.81 10.03 -25.10
N SER A 38 3.06 9.61 -24.87
CA SER A 38 3.38 8.38 -24.15
C SER A 38 2.72 8.40 -22.77
N LEU A 39 1.63 7.64 -22.61
CA LEU A 39 0.83 7.62 -21.39
C LEU A 39 1.65 7.13 -20.19
N ALA A 40 2.53 6.15 -20.41
CA ALA A 40 3.46 5.68 -19.40
C ALA A 40 4.45 6.79 -18.99
N GLY A 41 4.98 7.55 -19.94
CA GLY A 41 5.85 8.69 -19.65
C GLY A 41 5.14 9.79 -18.86
N LEU A 42 3.91 10.14 -19.26
CA LEU A 42 3.07 11.10 -18.53
C LEU A 42 2.78 10.63 -17.11
N TRP A 43 2.53 9.33 -16.92
CA TRP A 43 2.32 8.73 -15.61
C TRP A 43 3.59 8.80 -14.74
N ILE A 44 4.75 8.39 -15.27
CA ILE A 44 6.01 8.42 -14.51
C ILE A 44 6.32 9.86 -14.07
N TYR A 45 6.16 10.85 -14.96
CA TYR A 45 6.32 12.26 -14.60
C TYR A 45 5.36 12.67 -13.48
N THR A 46 4.06 12.35 -13.61
CA THR A 46 3.01 12.72 -12.65
C THR A 46 3.33 12.29 -11.21
N TYR A 47 3.90 11.09 -11.04
CA TYR A 47 4.18 10.50 -9.74
C TYR A 47 5.64 10.65 -9.28
N GLY A 48 6.51 11.15 -10.16
CA GLY A 48 7.91 11.47 -9.85
C GLY A 48 8.19 12.97 -9.72
N THR A 49 7.26 13.86 -10.09
CA THR A 49 7.50 15.30 -10.18
C THR A 49 6.30 16.11 -9.68
N PRO A 50 6.51 17.08 -8.78
CA PRO A 50 5.49 18.08 -8.45
C PRO A 50 5.23 19.02 -9.63
N TYR A 51 3.96 19.23 -9.97
CA TYR A 51 3.57 20.16 -11.02
C TYR A 51 3.71 21.62 -10.57
N THR A 52 4.19 22.47 -11.47
CA THR A 52 4.30 23.93 -11.26
C THR A 52 3.47 24.72 -12.29
N PRO A 53 3.16 26.01 -12.04
CA PRO A 53 2.48 26.85 -13.03
C PRO A 53 3.29 26.92 -14.34
N GLY A 54 2.63 26.63 -15.46
CA GLY A 54 3.27 26.65 -16.79
C GLY A 54 3.94 25.34 -17.22
N ASP A 55 3.80 24.28 -16.42
CA ASP A 55 4.35 22.96 -16.72
C ASP A 55 3.90 22.43 -18.10
N LYS A 56 4.89 22.09 -18.94
CA LYS A 56 4.67 21.61 -20.32
C LYS A 56 4.03 20.23 -20.37
N VAL A 57 4.32 19.36 -19.40
CA VAL A 57 3.72 18.02 -19.30
C VAL A 57 2.26 18.14 -18.90
N LEU A 58 1.92 19.07 -17.99
CA LEU A 58 0.52 19.36 -17.68
C LEU A 58 -0.25 19.87 -18.92
N ALA A 59 0.38 20.70 -19.75
CA ALA A 59 -0.23 21.15 -21.01
C ALA A 59 -0.51 19.96 -21.95
N ARG A 60 0.42 19.00 -22.07
CA ARG A 60 0.22 17.75 -22.83
C ARG A 60 -0.97 16.96 -22.31
N ILE A 61 -1.03 16.68 -20.99
CA ILE A 61 -2.13 15.92 -20.37
C ILE A 61 -3.49 16.58 -20.64
N LYS A 62 -3.57 17.92 -20.49
CA LYS A 62 -4.79 18.68 -20.81
C LYS A 62 -5.19 18.57 -22.28
N GLY A 63 -4.22 18.56 -23.19
CA GLY A 63 -4.44 18.38 -24.62
C GLY A 63 -5.03 17.00 -24.93
N PHE A 64 -4.39 15.94 -24.44
CA PHE A 64 -4.87 14.56 -24.63
C PHE A 64 -6.25 14.35 -24.01
N ALA A 65 -6.49 14.82 -22.79
CA ALA A 65 -7.77 14.65 -22.10
C ALA A 65 -8.97 15.26 -22.85
N LYS A 66 -8.75 16.23 -23.75
CA LYS A 66 -9.81 16.85 -24.57
C LYS A 66 -10.16 16.06 -25.84
N GLN A 67 -9.35 15.09 -26.24
CA GLN A 67 -9.61 14.32 -27.45
C GLN A 67 -10.90 13.50 -27.31
N LYS A 68 -11.79 13.56 -28.31
CA LYS A 68 -13.10 12.88 -28.25
C LYS A 68 -13.00 11.36 -28.38
N ALA A 69 -12.03 10.87 -29.15
CA ALA A 69 -11.88 9.44 -29.48
C ALA A 69 -11.21 8.59 -28.38
N LEU A 70 -10.94 9.14 -27.19
CA LEU A 70 -10.35 8.36 -26.10
C LEU A 70 -11.37 7.42 -25.46
N SER A 71 -10.96 6.16 -25.28
CA SER A 71 -11.70 5.20 -24.48
C SER A 71 -11.85 5.69 -23.03
N ALA A 72 -12.91 5.24 -22.35
CA ALA A 72 -13.17 5.62 -20.96
C ALA A 72 -11.99 5.29 -20.01
N PRO A 73 -11.33 4.12 -20.09
CA PRO A 73 -10.17 3.82 -19.23
C PRO A 73 -8.97 4.75 -19.45
N LEU A 74 -8.68 5.13 -20.70
CA LEU A 74 -7.59 6.07 -21.00
C LEU A 74 -7.92 7.49 -20.50
N ARG A 75 -9.18 7.91 -20.69
CA ARG A 75 -9.68 9.18 -20.15
C ARG A 75 -9.60 9.22 -18.62
N ALA A 76 -9.94 8.12 -17.95
CA ALA A 76 -9.83 7.99 -16.49
C ALA A 76 -8.39 8.18 -16.02
N GLN A 77 -7.41 7.54 -16.67
CA GLN A 77 -5.99 7.70 -16.32
C GLN A 77 -5.52 9.17 -16.43
N LEU A 78 -5.87 9.85 -17.52
CA LEU A 78 -5.52 11.27 -17.70
C LEU A 78 -6.21 12.17 -16.66
N LEU A 79 -7.45 11.85 -16.27
CA LEU A 79 -8.16 12.59 -15.22
C LEU A 79 -7.54 12.39 -13.83
N PHE A 80 -7.03 11.19 -13.51
CA PHE A 80 -6.23 11.00 -12.30
C PHE A 80 -4.96 11.85 -12.31
N MET A 81 -4.24 11.90 -13.44
CA MET A 81 -3.06 12.77 -13.58
C MET A 81 -3.40 14.26 -13.45
N LEU A 82 -4.53 14.69 -14.01
CA LEU A 82 -5.04 16.05 -13.82
C LEU A 82 -5.42 16.31 -12.36
N GLY A 83 -6.02 15.34 -11.68
CA GLY A 83 -6.33 15.39 -10.26
C GLY A 83 -5.09 15.68 -9.43
N LYS A 84 -4.03 14.90 -9.64
CA LYS A 84 -2.71 15.12 -9.02
C LYS A 84 -2.18 16.52 -9.35
N ALA A 85 -2.14 16.90 -10.63
CA ALA A 85 -1.59 18.19 -11.04
C ALA A 85 -2.35 19.38 -10.42
N TYR A 86 -3.66 19.28 -10.24
CA TYR A 86 -4.42 20.32 -9.55
C TYR A 86 -4.17 20.32 -8.03
N ASP A 87 -3.92 19.16 -7.42
CA ASP A 87 -3.52 19.04 -6.00
C ASP A 87 -2.19 19.78 -5.77
N ASP A 88 -1.16 19.50 -6.58
CA ASP A 88 0.15 20.18 -6.49
C ASP A 88 0.05 21.70 -6.68
N LEU A 89 -0.86 22.15 -7.54
CA LEU A 89 -1.11 23.57 -7.82
C LEU A 89 -2.01 24.24 -6.78
N GLY A 90 -2.39 23.56 -5.69
CA GLY A 90 -3.24 24.10 -4.64
C GLY A 90 -4.69 24.39 -5.09
N LYS A 91 -5.24 23.56 -5.99
CA LYS A 91 -6.58 23.73 -6.57
C LYS A 91 -7.52 22.57 -6.16
N PRO A 92 -7.92 22.49 -4.87
CA PRO A 92 -8.58 21.31 -4.31
C PRO A 92 -9.91 20.97 -5.00
N GLN A 93 -10.75 21.96 -5.32
CA GLN A 93 -12.01 21.71 -6.05
C GLN A 93 -11.76 21.03 -7.41
N ARG A 94 -10.81 21.55 -8.19
CA ARG A 94 -10.50 21.01 -9.52
C ARG A 94 -9.87 19.62 -9.43
N ALA A 95 -9.03 19.39 -8.43
CA ALA A 95 -8.45 18.09 -8.16
C ALA A 95 -9.56 17.08 -7.82
N PHE A 96 -10.48 17.47 -6.93
CA PHE A 96 -11.61 16.66 -6.51
C PHE A 96 -12.52 16.29 -7.68
N ASP A 97 -12.93 17.27 -8.48
CA ASP A 97 -13.81 17.03 -9.64
C ASP A 97 -13.16 16.10 -10.66
N ALA A 98 -11.87 16.27 -10.92
CA ALA A 98 -11.11 15.41 -11.84
C ALA A 98 -11.04 13.97 -11.33
N VAL A 99 -10.75 13.77 -10.04
CA VAL A 99 -10.71 12.44 -9.40
C VAL A 99 -12.08 11.77 -9.42
N VAL A 100 -13.16 12.48 -9.06
CA VAL A 100 -14.52 11.93 -9.10
C VAL A 100 -14.90 11.50 -10.52
N ALA A 101 -14.56 12.33 -11.52
CA ALA A 101 -14.79 11.98 -12.92
C ALA A 101 -13.94 10.78 -13.37
N ALA A 102 -12.68 10.68 -12.92
CA ALA A 102 -11.80 9.56 -13.22
C ALA A 102 -12.36 8.23 -12.71
N ASN A 103 -12.77 8.20 -11.44
CA ASN A 103 -13.34 7.02 -10.80
C ASN A 103 -14.62 6.53 -11.51
N ARG A 104 -15.52 7.44 -11.88
CA ARG A 104 -16.73 7.11 -12.67
C ARG A 104 -16.41 6.46 -14.02
N LEU A 105 -15.33 6.87 -14.67
CA LEU A 105 -14.92 6.37 -15.99
C LEU A 105 -14.05 5.13 -15.93
N LYS A 106 -13.49 4.78 -14.77
CA LYS A 106 -12.60 3.62 -14.62
C LYS A 106 -13.32 2.32 -14.96
N GLY A 107 -14.63 2.23 -14.68
CA GLY A 107 -15.49 1.11 -15.10
C GLY A 107 -15.13 -0.23 -14.45
N VAL A 108 -14.50 -0.21 -13.28
CA VAL A 108 -14.07 -1.42 -12.57
C VAL A 108 -15.26 -2.01 -11.83
N ARG A 109 -15.56 -3.30 -12.07
CA ARG A 109 -16.57 -4.04 -11.33
C ARG A 109 -15.99 -4.56 -10.02
N TYR A 110 -16.68 -4.29 -8.92
CA TYR A 110 -16.40 -4.83 -7.60
C TYR A 110 -17.70 -5.36 -7.00
N ASP A 111 -17.68 -6.58 -6.47
CA ASP A 111 -18.84 -7.18 -5.82
C ASP A 111 -18.68 -7.08 -4.30
N ASN A 112 -19.15 -5.94 -3.77
CA ASN A 112 -19.05 -5.65 -2.35
C ASN A 112 -19.86 -6.63 -1.49
N GLY A 113 -20.98 -7.15 -2.02
CA GLY A 113 -21.82 -8.13 -1.35
C GLY A 113 -21.12 -9.48 -1.19
N ALA A 114 -20.50 -9.98 -2.27
CA ALA A 114 -19.70 -11.20 -2.24
C ALA A 114 -18.49 -11.06 -1.31
N MET A 115 -17.80 -9.90 -1.32
CA MET A 115 -16.67 -9.65 -0.43
C MET A 115 -17.09 -9.55 1.04
N ALA A 116 -18.26 -8.98 1.33
CA ALA A 116 -18.82 -8.99 2.68
C ALA A 116 -19.20 -10.40 3.15
N ALA A 117 -19.77 -11.24 2.28
CA ALA A 117 -20.06 -12.64 2.59
C ALA A 117 -18.77 -13.42 2.88
N LEU A 118 -17.78 -13.32 1.99
CA LEU A 118 -16.49 -13.97 2.19
C LEU A 118 -15.80 -13.54 3.49
N ALA A 119 -15.84 -12.25 3.82
CA ALA A 119 -15.27 -11.75 5.07
C ALA A 119 -15.98 -12.36 6.29
N ARG A 120 -17.31 -12.36 6.32
CA ARG A 120 -18.08 -12.97 7.41
C ARG A 120 -17.75 -14.45 7.57
N ASP A 121 -17.73 -15.21 6.47
CA ASP A 121 -17.46 -16.65 6.50
C ASP A 121 -16.03 -16.94 6.95
N THR A 122 -15.06 -16.14 6.51
CA THR A 122 -13.66 -16.27 6.92
C THR A 122 -13.51 -15.97 8.42
N LEU A 123 -14.06 -14.85 8.90
CA LEU A 123 -13.99 -14.48 10.31
C LEU A 123 -14.66 -15.54 11.21
N ALA A 124 -15.80 -16.09 10.78
CA ALA A 124 -16.49 -17.17 11.49
C ALA A 124 -15.65 -18.46 11.53
N ALA A 125 -15.10 -18.87 10.39
CA ALA A 125 -14.26 -20.07 10.30
C ALA A 125 -13.00 -19.95 11.18
N VAL A 126 -12.32 -18.79 11.15
CA VAL A 126 -11.14 -18.54 11.98
C VAL A 126 -11.50 -18.54 13.47
N ARG A 127 -12.64 -17.97 13.88
CA ARG A 127 -13.09 -18.02 15.28
C ARG A 127 -13.39 -19.43 15.76
N ALA A 128 -13.87 -20.32 14.88
CA ALA A 128 -14.17 -21.71 15.19
C ALA A 128 -12.93 -22.63 15.13
N ALA A 129 -11.88 -22.22 14.42
CA ALA A 129 -10.65 -23.00 14.28
C ALA A 129 -9.82 -23.01 15.58
N PRO A 130 -9.08 -24.10 15.84
CA PRO A 130 -8.19 -24.17 17.00
C PRO A 130 -7.05 -23.14 16.89
N ASP A 131 -6.64 -22.57 18.02
CA ASP A 131 -5.47 -21.69 18.12
C ASP A 131 -4.19 -22.53 18.23
N LEU A 132 -3.87 -23.26 17.16
CA LEU A 132 -2.61 -23.99 17.02
C LEU A 132 -1.48 -23.03 16.69
N ARG A 133 -0.35 -23.19 17.35
CA ARG A 133 0.85 -22.36 17.13
C ARG A 133 2.07 -23.26 17.02
N LEU A 134 2.97 -22.90 16.12
CA LEU A 134 4.30 -23.51 16.05
C LEU A 134 5.16 -23.05 17.24
N ASP A 135 6.36 -23.60 17.35
CA ASP A 135 7.38 -23.09 18.27
C ASP A 135 8.12 -21.90 17.65
N ALA A 136 8.43 -20.90 18.48
CA ALA A 136 9.21 -19.74 18.08
C ALA A 136 10.62 -20.16 17.66
N ARG A 137 11.05 -19.75 16.47
CA ARG A 137 12.39 -20.02 15.95
C ARG A 137 12.74 -19.08 14.80
N PRO A 138 14.05 -18.90 14.50
CA PRO A 138 14.50 -18.06 13.41
C PRO A 138 13.87 -18.41 12.05
N PRO A 139 13.75 -17.43 11.14
CA PRO A 139 14.02 -16.01 11.37
C PRO A 139 12.89 -15.30 12.14
N ARG A 140 13.19 -14.14 12.73
CA ARG A 140 12.17 -13.30 13.41
C ARG A 140 11.49 -12.39 12.39
N MET A 141 10.16 -12.33 12.43
CA MET A 141 9.38 -11.58 11.45
C MET A 141 8.68 -10.37 12.07
N VAL A 142 8.64 -9.27 11.33
CA VAL A 142 7.81 -8.10 11.60
C VAL A 142 6.86 -7.93 10.44
N PHE A 143 5.56 -7.95 10.70
CA PHE A 143 4.54 -7.76 9.67
C PHE A 143 3.99 -6.34 9.77
N VAL A 144 4.09 -5.58 8.69
CA VAL A 144 3.49 -4.24 8.59
C VAL A 144 2.28 -4.32 7.67
N LEU A 145 1.09 -4.16 8.24
CA LEU A 145 -0.20 -4.30 7.56
C LEU A 145 -1.15 -3.14 7.85
N GLY A 146 -2.29 -3.12 7.17
CA GLY A 146 -3.33 -2.11 7.30
C GLY A 146 -3.93 -1.74 5.95
N MET A 147 -4.77 -0.71 5.89
CA MET A 147 -5.25 -0.24 4.59
C MET A 147 -4.09 0.34 3.76
N PRO A 148 -4.11 0.17 2.43
CA PRO A 148 -3.24 0.94 1.56
C PRO A 148 -3.35 2.44 1.88
N ARG A 149 -2.23 3.16 1.74
CA ARG A 149 -2.16 4.62 1.97
C ARG A 149 -2.35 5.07 3.44
N SER A 150 -2.24 4.16 4.40
CA SER A 150 -2.25 4.43 5.85
C SER A 150 -0.86 4.77 6.43
N GLY A 151 0.22 4.64 5.65
CA GLY A 151 1.59 4.90 6.11
C GLY A 151 2.48 3.67 6.28
N THR A 152 2.03 2.49 5.85
CA THR A 152 2.81 1.23 5.90
C THR A 152 4.20 1.35 5.28
N SER A 153 4.35 2.02 4.13
CA SER A 153 5.67 2.25 3.52
C SER A 153 6.60 3.11 4.34
N LEU A 154 6.08 4.10 5.08
CA LEU A 154 6.91 4.99 5.90
C LEU A 154 7.52 4.19 7.06
N ILE A 155 6.67 3.50 7.83
CA ILE A 155 7.13 2.75 8.99
C ILE A 155 8.05 1.58 8.60
N SER A 156 7.80 0.91 7.47
CA SER A 156 8.71 -0.15 7.02
C SER A 156 10.10 0.38 6.70
N GLN A 157 10.21 1.59 6.14
CA GLN A 157 11.52 2.21 5.89
C GLN A 157 12.18 2.73 7.16
N MET A 158 11.40 3.23 8.11
CA MET A 158 11.93 3.61 9.42
C MET A 158 12.53 2.39 10.14
N LEU A 159 11.85 1.25 10.11
CA LEU A 159 12.37 -0.02 10.65
C LEU A 159 13.59 -0.50 9.87
N ALA A 160 13.56 -0.46 8.53
CA ALA A 160 14.66 -0.88 7.66
C ALA A 160 15.93 -0.02 7.79
N ALA A 161 15.81 1.19 8.34
CA ALA A 161 16.96 2.03 8.64
C ALA A 161 17.74 1.54 9.87
N HIS A 162 17.16 0.65 10.69
CA HIS A 162 17.87 0.00 11.78
C HIS A 162 18.86 -1.05 11.22
N PRO A 163 20.14 -1.07 11.67
CA PRO A 163 21.18 -1.93 11.08
C PRO A 163 20.90 -3.44 11.18
N GLU A 164 20.07 -3.86 12.15
CA GLU A 164 19.71 -5.27 12.37
C GLU A 164 18.41 -5.72 11.67
N ILE A 165 17.71 -4.81 10.99
CA ILE A 165 16.42 -5.09 10.37
C ILE A 165 16.55 -5.04 8.85
N THR A 166 16.15 -6.10 8.17
CA THR A 166 16.12 -6.16 6.70
C THR A 166 14.68 -6.06 6.19
N ASN A 167 14.42 -5.15 5.25
CA ASN A 167 13.12 -5.05 4.59
C ASN A 167 13.02 -6.02 3.41
N LEU A 168 12.00 -6.89 3.42
CA LEU A 168 11.74 -7.82 2.32
C LEU A 168 10.80 -7.23 1.26
N GLY A 169 10.29 -6.02 1.46
CA GLY A 169 9.34 -5.37 0.56
C GLY A 169 7.90 -5.88 0.73
N GLU A 170 7.14 -5.86 -0.36
CA GLU A 170 5.77 -6.37 -0.44
C GLU A 170 5.78 -7.85 -0.84
N ARG A 171 5.66 -8.77 0.12
CA ARG A 171 5.65 -10.20 -0.18
C ARG A 171 4.23 -10.73 -0.36
N ILE A 172 3.93 -11.25 -1.56
CA ILE A 172 2.70 -12.02 -1.82
C ILE A 172 2.93 -13.47 -1.37
N ALA A 173 3.10 -13.69 -0.06
CA ALA A 173 3.51 -14.99 0.49
C ALA A 173 2.46 -15.67 1.39
N LEU A 174 1.78 -14.92 2.26
CA LEU A 174 0.80 -15.51 3.19
C LEU A 174 -0.39 -16.14 2.48
N GLY A 175 -0.96 -15.46 1.48
CA GLY A 175 -2.09 -15.98 0.70
C GLY A 175 -1.76 -17.36 0.12
N PRO A 176 -0.73 -17.48 -0.75
CA PRO A 176 -0.31 -18.77 -1.30
C PRO A 176 0.04 -19.83 -0.26
N ALA A 177 0.74 -19.46 0.82
CA ALA A 177 1.11 -20.39 1.89
C ALA A 177 -0.10 -20.97 2.64
N LEU A 178 -1.23 -20.26 2.64
CA LEU A 178 -2.46 -20.61 3.33
C LEU A 178 -3.56 -21.09 2.36
N MET A 179 -3.19 -21.58 1.17
CA MET A 179 -4.16 -22.14 0.22
C MET A 179 -4.33 -23.64 0.42
N ARG A 180 -5.60 -24.10 0.36
CA ARG A 180 -5.96 -25.50 0.20
C ARG A 180 -7.01 -25.65 -0.91
N ASP A 181 -6.52 -25.93 -2.11
CA ASP A 181 -7.34 -26.08 -3.31
C ASP A 181 -8.04 -27.45 -3.40
N GLY A 182 -8.93 -27.59 -4.38
CA GLY A 182 -9.59 -28.87 -4.70
C GLY A 182 -10.69 -29.30 -3.71
N THR A 183 -11.11 -28.42 -2.80
CA THR A 183 -12.10 -28.73 -1.76
C THR A 183 -13.53 -28.27 -2.09
N GLY A 184 -13.72 -27.52 -3.17
CA GLY A 184 -15.01 -26.89 -3.52
C GLY A 184 -15.41 -25.72 -2.61
N ARG A 185 -14.55 -25.33 -1.64
CA ARG A 185 -14.70 -24.17 -0.77
C ARG A 185 -13.68 -23.10 -1.11
N ASN A 186 -13.80 -21.92 -0.50
CA ASN A 186 -12.73 -20.93 -0.55
C ASN A 186 -11.43 -21.56 0.02
N PRO A 187 -10.29 -21.46 -0.68
CA PRO A 187 -9.07 -22.18 -0.32
C PRO A 187 -8.48 -21.77 1.03
N HIS A 188 -8.65 -20.52 1.44
CA HIS A 188 -8.14 -20.03 2.73
C HIS A 188 -9.03 -20.44 3.90
N ILE A 189 -10.34 -20.58 3.67
CA ILE A 189 -11.24 -21.18 4.66
C ILE A 189 -10.95 -22.69 4.77
N ALA A 190 -10.79 -23.37 3.64
CA ALA A 190 -10.50 -24.80 3.60
C ALA A 190 -9.16 -25.17 4.26
N PHE A 191 -8.21 -24.23 4.31
CA PHE A 191 -6.95 -24.40 5.04
C PHE A 191 -7.17 -24.75 6.52
N LEU A 192 -8.24 -24.23 7.14
CA LEU A 192 -8.58 -24.46 8.54
C LEU A 192 -9.19 -25.84 8.81
N ASP A 193 -9.67 -26.54 7.77
CA ASP A 193 -10.37 -27.82 7.92
C ASP A 193 -9.40 -28.94 8.33
N GLY A 194 -9.51 -29.43 9.56
CA GLY A 194 -8.56 -30.42 10.10
C GLY A 194 -7.14 -29.85 10.19
N LEU A 195 -7.03 -28.59 10.64
CA LEU A 195 -5.74 -27.94 10.85
C LEU A 195 -4.92 -28.69 11.90
N ASP A 196 -3.66 -28.95 11.57
CA ASP A 196 -2.66 -29.61 12.41
C ASP A 196 -1.32 -28.87 12.31
N ILE A 197 -0.34 -29.32 13.10
CA ILE A 197 1.01 -28.74 13.14
C ILE A 197 1.73 -28.91 11.79
N ASP A 198 1.61 -30.07 11.13
CA ASP A 198 2.26 -30.34 9.85
C ASP A 198 1.82 -29.37 8.75
N ARG A 199 0.53 -28.99 8.73
CA ARG A 199 0.02 -27.97 7.82
C ARG A 199 0.56 -26.58 8.12
N LEU A 200 0.68 -26.21 9.39
CA LEU A 200 1.31 -24.95 9.77
C LEU A 200 2.80 -24.94 9.40
N GLU A 201 3.50 -26.06 9.56
CA GLU A 201 4.90 -26.23 9.16
C GLU A 201 5.10 -26.09 7.65
N ALA A 202 4.22 -26.70 6.85
CA ALA A 202 4.23 -26.55 5.40
C ALA A 202 3.96 -25.10 4.98
N ALA A 203 2.99 -24.43 5.61
CA ALA A 203 2.68 -23.02 5.34
C ALA A 203 3.85 -22.10 5.73
N ARG A 204 4.48 -22.31 6.89
CA ARG A 204 5.67 -21.55 7.32
C ARG A 204 6.83 -21.76 6.34
N THR A 205 7.05 -22.99 5.90
CA THR A 205 8.09 -23.33 4.91
C THR A 205 7.83 -22.63 3.57
N ALA A 206 6.59 -22.68 3.07
CA ALA A 206 6.20 -21.98 1.85
C ALA A 206 6.38 -20.46 1.98
N TYR A 207 5.98 -19.88 3.11
CA TYR A 207 6.16 -18.45 3.38
C TYR A 207 7.65 -18.05 3.41
N LEU A 208 8.52 -18.88 4.00
CA LEU A 208 9.95 -18.56 4.15
C LEU A 208 10.78 -18.83 2.89
N GLN A 209 10.17 -19.27 1.78
CA GLN A 209 10.89 -19.42 0.51
C GLN A 209 11.57 -18.10 0.11
N GLY A 210 12.90 -18.15 -0.07
CA GLY A 210 13.73 -17.00 -0.42
C GLY A 210 14.07 -16.07 0.75
N VAL A 211 13.66 -16.38 1.98
CA VAL A 211 14.03 -15.63 3.19
C VAL A 211 15.22 -16.31 3.87
N PRO A 212 16.28 -15.56 4.27
CA PRO A 212 17.37 -16.15 5.02
C PRO A 212 16.91 -16.74 6.35
N ASN A 213 17.57 -17.81 6.79
CA ASN A 213 17.18 -18.56 7.99
C ASN A 213 17.44 -17.80 9.31
N THR A 214 18.21 -16.72 9.28
CA THR A 214 18.60 -15.93 10.45
C THR A 214 18.47 -14.44 10.17
N GLY A 215 18.04 -13.67 11.17
CA GLY A 215 17.86 -12.22 11.08
C GLY A 215 16.47 -11.78 11.53
N ILE A 216 16.27 -10.46 11.50
CA ILE A 216 14.98 -9.80 11.74
C ILE A 216 14.52 -9.20 10.41
N PHE A 217 13.36 -9.63 9.94
CA PHE A 217 12.85 -9.24 8.64
C PHE A 217 11.51 -8.54 8.73
N VAL A 218 11.35 -7.44 7.98
CA VAL A 218 10.07 -6.77 7.80
C VAL A 218 9.43 -7.25 6.50
N ASP A 219 8.24 -7.84 6.60
CA ASP A 219 7.32 -8.01 5.48
C ASP A 219 6.25 -6.90 5.55
N LYS A 220 6.27 -6.00 4.59
CA LYS A 220 5.29 -4.92 4.48
C LYS A 220 4.38 -5.22 3.31
N MET A 221 3.22 -5.81 3.60
CA MET A 221 2.14 -6.01 2.65
C MET A 221 0.84 -5.56 3.32
N PRO A 222 0.23 -4.42 2.92
CA PRO A 222 -0.95 -3.88 3.58
C PRO A 222 -2.05 -4.95 3.76
N GLU A 223 -2.34 -5.70 2.70
CA GLU A 223 -3.38 -6.73 2.64
C GLU A 223 -3.09 -7.98 3.46
N ASN A 224 -1.92 -8.12 4.10
CA ASN A 224 -1.70 -9.18 5.07
C ASN A 224 -2.71 -9.12 6.23
N TYR A 225 -3.47 -8.02 6.41
CA TYR A 225 -4.59 -7.99 7.35
C TYR A 225 -5.61 -9.12 7.12
N TYR A 226 -5.86 -9.57 5.88
CA TYR A 226 -6.76 -10.70 5.60
C TYR A 226 -6.30 -12.01 6.29
N PHE A 227 -4.99 -12.13 6.49
CA PHE A 227 -4.33 -13.30 7.05
C PHE A 227 -3.71 -13.03 8.43
N ALA A 228 -4.02 -11.89 9.06
CA ALA A 228 -3.45 -11.48 10.34
C ALA A 228 -3.66 -12.52 11.45
N TRP A 229 -4.76 -13.28 11.35
CA TRP A 229 -5.10 -14.38 12.26
C TRP A 229 -4.11 -15.56 12.21
N ALA A 230 -3.40 -15.76 11.09
CA ALA A 230 -2.48 -16.87 10.87
C ALA A 230 -1.06 -16.53 11.30
N ILE A 231 -0.69 -15.25 11.30
CA ILE A 231 0.66 -14.79 11.62
C ILE A 231 1.15 -15.33 12.97
N PRO A 232 0.42 -15.19 14.10
CA PRO A 232 0.89 -15.72 15.38
C PRO A 232 0.90 -17.26 15.46
N MET A 233 0.23 -17.95 14.53
CA MET A 233 0.25 -19.41 14.41
C MET A 233 1.54 -19.88 13.74
N LEU A 234 1.99 -19.18 12.69
CA LEU A 234 3.19 -19.50 11.91
C LEU A 234 4.47 -18.92 12.53
N PHE A 235 4.38 -17.74 13.15
CA PHE A 235 5.49 -16.98 13.72
C PHE A 235 5.10 -16.47 15.11
N PRO A 236 5.18 -17.32 16.15
CA PRO A 236 4.72 -16.98 17.51
C PRO A 236 5.45 -15.80 18.15
N ASP A 237 6.68 -15.52 17.71
CA ASP A 237 7.54 -14.42 18.17
C ASP A 237 7.54 -13.20 17.23
N ALA A 238 6.68 -13.21 16.19
CA ALA A 238 6.56 -12.09 15.28
C ALA A 238 5.95 -10.86 15.96
N GLN A 239 6.36 -9.68 15.50
CA GLN A 239 5.67 -8.43 15.83
C GLN A 239 4.75 -8.03 14.67
N ILE A 240 3.53 -7.60 14.97
CA ILE A 240 2.54 -7.22 13.96
C ILE A 240 2.19 -5.75 14.17
N ILE A 241 2.51 -4.94 13.18
CA ILE A 241 2.23 -3.51 13.18
C ILE A 241 1.04 -3.25 12.27
N HIS A 242 -0.05 -2.80 12.88
CA HIS A 242 -1.21 -2.32 12.17
C HIS A 242 -1.16 -0.79 12.04
N MET A 243 -0.90 -0.35 10.82
CA MET A 243 -0.89 1.07 10.51
C MET A 243 -2.31 1.62 10.39
N ARG A 244 -2.59 2.62 11.23
CA ARG A 244 -3.86 3.33 11.26
C ARG A 244 -3.70 4.77 10.81
N ARG A 245 -4.75 5.25 10.16
CA ARG A 245 -4.94 6.64 9.76
C ARG A 245 -6.44 6.91 9.78
N ASP A 246 -6.84 8.17 9.92
CA ASP A 246 -8.24 8.60 9.76
C ASP A 246 -8.90 7.93 8.53
N LYS A 247 -10.15 7.47 8.71
CA LYS A 247 -10.88 6.71 7.69
C LYS A 247 -11.08 7.53 6.42
N GLN A 248 -11.56 8.77 6.54
CA GLN A 248 -11.80 9.64 5.38
C GLN A 248 -10.47 10.01 4.71
N ALA A 249 -9.41 10.27 5.48
CA ALA A 249 -8.08 10.52 4.95
C ALA A 249 -7.53 9.34 4.14
N THR A 250 -7.71 8.12 4.66
CA THR A 250 -7.26 6.88 4.01
C THR A 250 -8.08 6.62 2.75
N CYS A 251 -9.40 6.70 2.84
CA CYS A 251 -10.30 6.53 1.70
C CYS A 251 -10.02 7.57 0.62
N TRP A 252 -9.90 8.85 0.96
CA TRP A 252 -9.53 9.89 -0.01
C TRP A 252 -8.19 9.61 -0.68
N SER A 253 -7.18 9.20 0.09
CA SER A 253 -5.88 8.86 -0.44
C SER A 253 -5.93 7.67 -1.41
N CYS A 254 -6.73 6.65 -1.15
CA CYS A 254 -6.97 5.57 -2.10
C CYS A 254 -7.76 6.05 -3.32
N PHE A 255 -8.86 6.76 -3.11
CA PHE A 255 -9.79 7.21 -4.14
C PHE A 255 -9.15 8.18 -5.15
N LYS A 256 -8.14 8.95 -4.74
CA LYS A 256 -7.43 9.90 -5.61
C LYS A 256 -6.29 9.30 -6.43
N ASN A 257 -6.01 8.01 -6.30
CA ASN A 257 -4.90 7.35 -6.99
C ASN A 257 -5.41 6.27 -7.95
N ASP A 258 -4.68 6.10 -9.06
CA ASP A 258 -4.93 4.98 -9.96
C ASP A 258 -4.01 3.79 -9.63
N PHE A 259 -4.55 2.78 -8.95
CA PHE A 259 -3.83 1.55 -8.61
C PHE A 259 -3.52 0.64 -9.82
N ARG A 260 -4.02 0.97 -11.02
CA ARG A 260 -3.95 0.17 -12.26
C ARG A 260 -4.65 -1.18 -12.11
N ASP A 261 -4.04 -2.12 -11.37
CA ASP A 261 -4.56 -3.44 -11.06
C ASP A 261 -4.63 -3.65 -9.54
N GLY A 262 -5.47 -4.57 -9.08
CA GLY A 262 -5.78 -4.73 -7.66
C GLY A 262 -6.69 -3.62 -7.10
N HIS A 263 -6.97 -3.69 -5.80
CA HIS A 263 -7.76 -2.70 -5.03
C HIS A 263 -9.05 -2.18 -5.69
N ARG A 264 -9.78 -3.05 -6.39
CA ARG A 264 -10.95 -2.66 -7.21
C ARG A 264 -12.03 -1.86 -6.46
N TYR A 265 -12.12 -2.05 -5.15
CA TYR A 265 -12.99 -1.29 -4.25
C TYR A 265 -12.65 0.21 -4.19
N SER A 266 -11.44 0.64 -4.57
CA SER A 266 -10.98 2.02 -4.40
C SER A 266 -11.63 3.02 -5.34
N TYR A 267 -12.35 2.54 -6.37
CA TYR A 267 -12.94 3.37 -7.40
C TYR A 267 -14.40 3.76 -7.15
N ASP A 268 -15.01 3.21 -6.10
CA ASP A 268 -16.30 3.65 -5.58
C ASP A 268 -16.16 4.02 -4.10
N TRP A 269 -16.77 5.13 -3.69
CA TRP A 269 -16.60 5.65 -2.34
C TRP A 269 -17.27 4.76 -1.28
N GLY A 270 -18.45 4.21 -1.59
CA GLY A 270 -19.18 3.32 -0.70
C GLY A 270 -18.45 2.00 -0.52
N ASP A 271 -17.98 1.41 -1.63
CA ASP A 271 -17.20 0.17 -1.60
C ASP A 271 -15.88 0.33 -0.85
N LEU A 272 -15.18 1.45 -1.07
CA LEU A 272 -13.94 1.77 -0.37
C LEU A 272 -14.14 1.96 1.14
N SER A 273 -15.22 2.66 1.52
CA SER A 273 -15.59 2.85 2.93
C SER A 273 -15.93 1.50 3.59
N ALA A 274 -16.71 0.65 2.91
CA ALA A 274 -17.04 -0.69 3.39
C ALA A 274 -15.80 -1.60 3.47
N GLN A 275 -14.87 -1.47 2.53
CA GLN A 275 -13.60 -2.18 2.59
C GLN A 275 -12.74 -1.72 3.78
N TYR A 276 -12.75 -0.42 4.09
CA TYR A 276 -12.11 0.07 5.29
C TYR A 276 -12.79 -0.53 6.55
N ASP A 277 -14.10 -0.65 6.63
CA ASP A 277 -14.68 -1.28 7.82
C ASP A 277 -14.31 -2.77 7.93
N ARG A 278 -14.33 -3.50 6.79
CA ARG A 278 -13.86 -4.89 6.75
C ARG A 278 -12.42 -5.09 7.20
N HIS A 279 -11.49 -4.21 6.80
CA HIS A 279 -10.10 -4.38 7.24
C HIS A 279 -9.98 -4.28 8.77
N LEU A 280 -10.78 -3.42 9.41
CA LEU A 280 -10.80 -3.30 10.87
C LEU A 280 -11.30 -4.59 11.52
N ASP A 281 -12.32 -5.25 10.94
CA ASP A 281 -12.81 -6.54 11.46
C ASP A 281 -11.74 -7.63 11.42
N PHE A 282 -10.98 -7.72 10.32
CA PHE A 282 -9.87 -8.64 10.19
C PHE A 282 -8.73 -8.31 11.16
N CYS A 283 -8.37 -7.04 11.28
CA CYS A 283 -7.37 -6.56 12.23
C CYS A 283 -7.77 -6.84 13.67
N ALA A 284 -9.04 -6.65 14.05
CA ALA A 284 -9.53 -6.93 15.40
C ALA A 284 -9.38 -8.42 15.75
N LEU A 285 -9.65 -9.32 14.81
CA LEU A 285 -9.42 -10.75 14.99
C LEU A 285 -7.92 -11.09 15.10
N GLY A 286 -7.08 -10.47 14.26
CA GLY A 286 -5.63 -10.61 14.32
C GLY A 286 -5.06 -10.14 15.67
N ALA A 287 -5.47 -8.96 16.13
CA ALA A 287 -5.08 -8.39 17.41
C ALA A 287 -5.45 -9.30 18.59
N ALA A 288 -6.68 -9.84 18.59
CA ALA A 288 -7.13 -10.76 19.64
C ALA A 288 -6.26 -12.02 19.73
N ARG A 289 -5.76 -12.53 18.59
CA ARG A 289 -4.86 -13.71 18.56
C ARG A 289 -3.41 -13.38 18.89
N ALA A 290 -2.91 -12.26 18.40
CA ALA A 290 -1.52 -11.84 18.58
C ALA A 290 -1.23 -11.30 19.98
N GLY A 291 -2.24 -10.77 20.69
CA GLY A 291 -2.06 -10.23 22.04
C GLY A 291 -0.99 -9.12 22.07
N SER A 292 0.02 -9.26 22.93
CA SER A 292 1.08 -8.27 23.10
C SER A 292 2.00 -8.09 21.88
N ALA A 293 1.96 -9.00 20.91
CA ALA A 293 2.68 -8.84 19.65
C ALA A 293 2.00 -7.87 18.66
N TRP A 294 0.77 -7.43 18.93
CA TRP A 294 0.04 -6.48 18.10
C TRP A 294 0.31 -5.03 18.51
N HIS A 295 0.68 -4.20 17.53
CA HIS A 295 0.97 -2.78 17.71
C HIS A 295 0.08 -1.95 16.78
N ASP A 296 -0.91 -1.26 17.34
CA ASP A 296 -1.70 -0.27 16.60
C ASP A 296 -0.94 1.06 16.56
N ILE A 297 -0.45 1.44 15.38
CA ILE A 297 0.33 2.67 15.19
C ILE A 297 -0.43 3.64 14.29
N HIS A 298 -0.76 4.81 14.84
CA HIS A 298 -1.39 5.89 14.08
C HIS A 298 -0.33 6.73 13.35
N LEU A 299 -0.54 7.01 12.06
CA LEU A 299 0.36 7.82 11.24
C LEU A 299 0.66 9.19 11.87
N ASP A 300 -0.36 9.85 12.42
CA ASP A 300 -0.23 11.17 13.04
C ASP A 300 0.69 11.12 14.27
N THR A 301 0.56 10.08 15.11
CA THR A 301 1.41 9.85 16.27
C THR A 301 2.84 9.48 15.85
N LEU A 302 2.98 8.61 14.85
CA LEU A 302 4.28 8.19 14.31
C LEU A 302 5.07 9.39 13.78
N THR A 303 4.42 10.26 13.01
CA THR A 303 5.09 11.43 12.41
C THR A 303 5.41 12.52 13.43
N ALA A 304 4.61 12.65 14.49
CA ALA A 304 4.84 13.62 15.56
C ALA A 304 5.92 13.17 16.57
N ALA A 305 5.96 11.87 16.89
CA ALA A 305 6.89 11.30 17.86
C ALA A 305 7.45 9.93 17.42
N PRO A 306 8.32 9.89 16.39
CA PRO A 306 8.86 8.65 15.82
C PRO A 306 9.47 7.71 16.84
N ARG A 307 10.38 8.23 17.68
CA ARG A 307 11.11 7.46 18.69
C ARG A 307 10.15 6.82 19.69
N ALA A 308 9.30 7.63 20.32
CA ALA A 308 8.35 7.14 21.31
C ALA A 308 7.39 6.07 20.73
N THR A 309 7.00 6.22 19.46
CA THR A 309 6.09 5.31 18.78
C THR A 309 6.75 3.96 18.43
N LEU A 310 8.02 3.96 18.02
CA LEU A 310 8.72 2.74 17.59
C LEU A 310 9.47 2.03 18.71
N THR A 311 9.82 2.71 19.82
CA THR A 311 10.54 2.07 20.93
C THR A 311 9.86 0.78 21.43
N PRO A 312 8.53 0.70 21.66
CA PRO A 312 7.89 -0.54 22.11
C PRO A 312 8.10 -1.72 21.13
N VAL A 313 8.04 -1.46 19.83
CA VAL A 313 8.27 -2.47 18.78
C VAL A 313 9.73 -2.93 18.82
N LEU A 314 10.68 -1.99 18.86
CA LEU A 314 12.12 -2.30 18.90
C LEU A 314 12.49 -3.06 20.17
N THR A 315 11.95 -2.67 21.32
CA THR A 315 12.17 -3.37 22.60
C THR A 315 11.64 -4.81 22.55
N ALA A 316 10.47 -5.06 21.95
CA ALA A 316 9.97 -6.41 21.73
C ALA A 316 10.87 -7.24 20.79
N LEU A 317 11.60 -6.57 19.90
CA LEU A 317 12.65 -7.16 19.06
C LEU A 317 14.00 -7.30 19.77
N GLY A 318 14.14 -6.81 21.01
CA GLY A 318 15.43 -6.79 21.72
C GLY A 318 16.42 -5.78 21.13
N LEU A 319 15.91 -4.75 20.45
CA LEU A 319 16.69 -3.72 19.78
C LEU A 319 16.52 -2.37 20.47
N ASP A 320 17.58 -1.56 20.42
CA ASP A 320 17.56 -0.18 20.87
C ASP A 320 17.16 0.78 19.73
N TRP A 321 16.73 1.98 20.09
CA TRP A 321 16.49 3.03 19.11
C TRP A 321 17.80 3.48 18.45
N THR A 322 17.76 3.66 17.13
CA THR A 322 18.83 4.33 16.37
C THR A 322 18.26 5.55 15.64
N ASP A 323 19.02 6.64 15.60
CA ASP A 323 18.56 7.88 14.92
C ASP A 323 18.38 7.70 13.41
N ALA A 324 18.94 6.64 12.82
CA ALA A 324 18.66 6.24 11.45
C ALA A 324 17.15 5.97 11.21
N CYS A 325 16.43 5.47 12.23
CA CYS A 325 14.99 5.23 12.16
C CYS A 325 14.17 6.52 12.00
N ALA A 326 14.73 7.69 12.32
CA ALA A 326 14.10 9.00 12.08
C ALA A 326 14.39 9.59 10.69
N ALA A 327 15.25 8.94 9.89
CA ALA A 327 15.68 9.41 8.58
C ALA A 327 15.35 8.38 7.46
N PRO A 328 14.08 7.98 7.31
CA PRO A 328 13.68 6.96 6.33
C PRO A 328 13.99 7.37 4.88
N GLU A 329 14.14 8.65 4.57
CA GLU A 329 14.57 9.14 3.26
C GLU A 329 16.01 8.74 2.90
N LYS A 330 16.83 8.44 3.91
CA LYS A 330 18.19 7.95 3.76
C LYS A 330 18.26 6.42 3.67
N SER A 331 17.15 5.73 3.96
CA SER A 331 17.07 4.29 3.70
C SER A 331 17.17 4.05 2.20
N GLY A 332 18.26 3.40 1.77
CA GLY A 332 18.46 3.02 0.38
C GLY A 332 17.42 1.99 -0.08
N GLY A 333 17.43 1.68 -1.37
CA GLY A 333 16.64 0.59 -1.94
C GLY A 333 15.46 1.05 -2.80
N ASP A 334 14.96 0.09 -3.57
CA ASP A 334 13.86 0.28 -4.51
C ASP A 334 12.51 0.31 -3.79
N MET A 335 11.66 1.24 -4.18
CA MET A 335 10.33 1.42 -3.59
C MET A 335 9.25 1.49 -4.67
N PRO A 336 8.75 0.34 -5.17
CA PRO A 336 7.76 0.28 -6.24
C PRO A 336 6.32 0.58 -5.76
N THR A 337 6.12 1.55 -4.86
CA THR A 337 4.81 1.92 -4.30
C THR A 337 4.39 3.35 -4.62
N LEU A 338 3.10 3.64 -4.68
CA LEU A 338 2.57 4.99 -4.91
C LEU A 338 2.99 6.01 -3.82
N SER A 339 3.44 5.57 -2.64
CA SER A 339 3.98 6.44 -1.58
C SER A 339 5.44 6.85 -1.78
N LYS A 340 6.13 6.36 -2.82
CA LYS A 340 7.59 6.49 -2.96
C LYS A 340 8.10 7.93 -2.85
N TRP A 341 7.47 8.87 -3.56
CA TRP A 341 7.89 10.27 -3.53
C TRP A 341 7.74 10.87 -2.13
N GLN A 342 6.64 10.54 -1.44
CA GLN A 342 6.32 11.06 -0.11
C GLN A 342 7.30 10.57 0.95
N VAL A 343 7.63 9.26 0.96
CA VAL A 343 8.58 8.70 1.94
C VAL A 343 9.98 9.29 1.74
N ARG A 344 10.35 9.61 0.49
CA ARG A 344 11.64 10.25 0.17
C ARG A 344 11.72 11.73 0.57
N GLN A 345 10.64 12.36 1.05
CA GLN A 345 10.69 13.70 1.66
C GLN A 345 11.00 13.66 3.17
N GLY A 346 11.17 12.47 3.75
CA GLY A 346 11.37 12.29 5.18
C GLY A 346 10.06 12.31 5.96
N ILE A 347 10.17 12.48 7.26
CA ILE A 347 9.02 12.51 8.17
C ILE A 347 8.41 13.92 8.16
N ASP A 348 7.28 14.08 7.47
CA ASP A 348 6.54 15.34 7.43
C ASP A 348 5.13 15.17 8.06
N PRO A 349 4.87 15.78 9.23
CA PRO A 349 3.55 15.79 9.85
C PRO A 349 2.45 16.42 8.96
N ALA A 350 2.79 17.28 7.99
CA ALA A 350 1.81 17.85 7.08
C ALA A 350 1.24 16.80 6.10
N MET A 351 1.98 15.73 5.79
CA MET A 351 1.48 14.62 4.97
C MET A 351 0.22 13.97 5.57
N ALA A 352 0.16 13.86 6.89
CA ALA A 352 -0.99 13.34 7.60
C ALA A 352 -2.24 14.23 7.41
N ARG A 353 -2.04 15.54 7.31
CA ARG A 353 -3.11 16.56 7.32
C ARG A 353 -3.55 17.05 5.93
N GLY A 354 -2.80 16.79 4.87
CA GLY A 354 -3.09 17.32 3.52
C GLY A 354 -4.49 16.98 2.96
N TRP A 355 -5.17 15.96 3.47
CA TRP A 355 -6.54 15.62 3.07
C TRP A 355 -7.60 16.60 3.62
N GLN A 356 -7.29 17.39 4.66
CA GLN A 356 -8.26 18.27 5.31
C GLN A 356 -8.84 19.33 4.36
N ALA A 357 -8.07 19.77 3.37
CA ALA A 357 -8.56 20.68 2.32
C ALA A 357 -9.69 20.07 1.47
N TYR A 358 -9.82 18.75 1.45
CA TYR A 358 -10.85 18.01 0.72
C TYR A 358 -12.03 17.61 1.58
N LYS A 359 -11.92 17.71 2.92
CA LYS A 359 -12.96 17.27 3.86
C LYS A 359 -14.34 17.86 3.53
N PRO A 360 -14.51 19.19 3.30
CA PRO A 360 -15.82 19.74 2.96
C PRO A 360 -16.39 19.20 1.64
N LEU A 361 -15.51 18.91 0.67
CA LEU A 361 -15.89 18.38 -0.64
C LEU A 361 -16.35 16.92 -0.55
N ILE A 362 -15.65 16.13 0.25
CA ILE A 362 -15.98 14.74 0.56
C ILE A 362 -17.34 14.67 1.24
N GLU A 363 -17.52 15.44 2.32
CA GLU A 363 -18.77 15.49 3.10
C GLU A 363 -19.95 15.92 2.22
N ALA A 364 -19.79 16.98 1.43
CA ALA A 364 -20.84 17.48 0.53
C ALA A 364 -21.22 16.47 -0.57
N ARG A 365 -20.26 15.67 -1.06
CA ARG A 365 -20.48 14.77 -2.20
C ARG A 365 -20.99 13.39 -1.81
N PHE A 366 -20.52 12.85 -0.69
CA PHE A 366 -20.71 11.45 -0.32
C PHE A 366 -21.54 11.26 0.94
N GLY A 367 -21.77 12.31 1.74
CA GLY A 367 -22.28 12.16 3.10
C GLY A 367 -21.21 11.60 4.03
N ALA A 368 -21.17 12.09 5.28
CA ALA A 368 -20.26 11.59 6.30
C ALA A 368 -20.84 10.35 6.98
#